data_AF-A0A3D5MLZ8-F1
#
_entry.id   AF-A0A3D5MLZ8-F1
#
_cell.length_a   1.000
_cell.length_b   1.000
_cell.length_c   1.000
_cell.angle_alpha   90.00
_cell.angle_beta   90.00
_cell.angle_gamma   90.00
#
_symmetry.space_group_name_H-M   'P 1'
#
loop_
_entity.id
_entity.type
_entity.pdbx_description
1 polymer ?
#
loop_
_entity_poly.entity_id
_entity_poly.type
_entity_poly.pdbx_seq_one_letter_code
_entity_poly.pdbx_strand_id
1 'polypeptide(L)' 'MAAAETPVETFKRALSHAARALAEQAELEVRFGSNGPRLTDGVLTLPHPPRDPRG' A
#
# COMPACT_ATOMS: atom_id res chain seq x y z
N MET A 1 18.46 6.48 2.32
CA MET A 1 18.31 5.04 2.60
C MET A 1 17.30 4.90 3.72
N ALA A 2 16.24 4.10 3.55
CA ALA A 2 15.29 3.86 4.64
C ALA A 2 16.05 3.26 5.84
N ALA A 3 15.84 3.79 7.04
CA ALA A 3 16.42 3.23 8.25
C ALA A 3 16.01 1.75 8.35
N ALA A 4 16.95 0.87 8.68
CA ALA A 4 16.67 -0.56 8.83
C ALA A 4 15.58 -0.75 9.89
N GLU A 5 14.48 -1.38 9.47
CA GLU A 5 13.35 -1.62 10.35
C GLU A 5 13.77 -2.57 11.47
N THR A 6 13.56 -2.16 12.72
CA THR A 6 13.90 -3.02 13.86
C THR A 6 12.85 -4.13 14.00
N PRO A 7 13.17 -5.27 14.63
CA PRO A 7 12.21 -6.36 14.79
C PRO A 7 10.90 -5.96 15.47
N VAL A 8 10.94 -4.99 16.40
CA VAL A 8 9.75 -4.46 17.06
C VAL A 8 8.85 -3.69 16.10
N GLU A 9 9.42 -2.95 15.15
CA GLU A 9 8.66 -2.22 14.15
C GLU A 9 8.01 -3.18 13.14
N THR A 10 8.73 -4.24 12.74
CA THR A 10 8.16 -5.33 11.93
C THR A 10 6.98 -6.00 12.64
N PHE A 11 7.12 -6.30 13.94
CA PHE A 11 6.05 -6.92 14.72
C PHE A 11 4.81 -6.03 14.83
N LYS A 12 4.97 -4.73 15.14
CA LYS A 12 3.86 -3.78 15.22
C LYS A 12 3.12 -3.65 13.89
N ARG A 13 3.86 -3.63 12.78
CA ARG A 13 3.30 -3.60 11.42
C ARG A 13 2.46 -4.84 11.15
N ALA A 14 3.03 -6.03 11.34
CA ALA A 14 2.34 -7.30 11.11
C ALA A 14 1.08 -7.43 11.99
N LEU A 15 1.17 -7.07 13.28
CA LEU A 15 0.03 -7.09 14.21
C LEU A 15 -1.08 -6.13 13.76
N SER A 16 -0.73 -4.93 13.30
CA SER A 16 -1.70 -3.96 12.81
C SER A 16 -2.42 -4.46 11.55
N HIS A 17 -1.70 -5.09 10.62
CA HIS A 17 -2.32 -5.69 9.43
C HIS A 17 -3.26 -6.84 9.81
N ALA A 18 -2.82 -7.75 10.68
CA ALA A 18 -3.66 -8.86 11.12
C ALA A 18 -4.93 -8.39 11.83
N ALA A 19 -4.83 -7.38 12.71
CA ALA A 19 -5.98 -6.80 13.38
C ALA A 19 -6.98 -6.15 12.41
N ARG A 20 -6.49 -5.45 11.37
CA ARG A 20 -7.35 -4.85 10.33
C ARG A 20 -8.08 -5.91 9.50
N ALA A 21 -7.35 -6.96 9.09
CA ALA A 21 -7.92 -8.07 8.34
C ALA A 21 -9.01 -8.81 9.15
N LEU A 22 -8.79 -9.02 10.45
CA LEU A 22 -9.78 -9.63 11.35
C LEU A 22 -11.01 -8.74 11.61
N ALA A 23 -10.81 -7.42 11.62
CA ALA A 23 -11.86 -6.46 11.90
C ALA A 23 -12.74 -6.12 10.67
N GLU A 24 -12.53 -6.81 9.54
CA GLU A 24 -13.18 -6.51 8.24
C GLU A 24 -13.04 -5.02 7.85
N GLN A 25 -12.00 -4.35 8.37
CA GLN A 25 -11.72 -2.97 7.99
C GLN A 25 -11.31 -3.00 6.53
N ALA A 26 -12.02 -2.26 5.68
CA ALA A 26 -11.75 -2.19 4.25
C ALA A 26 -10.30 -1.73 4.02
N GLU A 27 -9.38 -2.69 3.82
CA GLU A 27 -8.02 -2.40 3.42
C GLU A 27 -8.06 -1.94 1.95
N LEU A 28 -7.60 -0.71 1.71
CA LEU A 28 -7.42 -0.18 0.37
C LEU A 28 -6.01 -0.54 -0.12
N GLU A 29 -5.90 -1.48 -1.06
CA GLU A 29 -4.63 -1.81 -1.70
C GLU A 29 -4.36 -0.80 -2.83
N VAL A 30 -3.16 -0.21 -2.86
CA VAL A 30 -2.77 0.72 -3.92
C VAL A 30 -1.72 0.07 -4.83
N ARG A 31 -2.02 -0.03 -6.13
CA ARG A 31 -1.11 -0.61 -7.16
C ARG A 31 -0.81 0.41 -8.24
N PHE A 32 0.38 0.35 -8.82
CA PHE A 32 0.73 1.14 -10.00
C PHE A 32 0.64 0.27 -11.26
N GLY A 33 -0.06 0.75 -12.29
CA GLY A 33 -0.39 -0.02 -13.49
C GLY A 33 -0.54 0.84 -14.75
N SER A 34 -0.60 0.19 -15.91
CA SER A 34 -0.86 0.84 -17.20
C SER A 34 -2.35 1.10 -17.47
N ASN A 35 -3.23 0.51 -16.67
CA ASN A 35 -4.69 0.53 -16.89
C ASN A 35 -5.39 1.82 -16.42
N GLY A 36 -4.65 2.87 -16.05
CA GLY A 36 -5.21 4.15 -15.58
C GLY A 36 -5.85 4.08 -14.18
N PRO A 37 -6.37 5.22 -13.66
CA PRO A 37 -6.99 5.28 -12.34
C PRO A 37 -8.27 4.44 -12.28
N ARG A 38 -8.29 3.40 -11.46
CA ARG A 38 -9.46 2.53 -11.22
C ARG A 38 -9.53 2.07 -9.77
N LEU A 39 -10.75 1.93 -9.25
CA LEU A 39 -11.03 1.33 -7.95
C LEU A 39 -11.95 0.12 -8.15
N THR A 40 -11.45 -1.08 -7.86
CA THR A 40 -12.21 -2.34 -7.99
C THR A 40 -11.92 -3.21 -6.78
N ASP A 41 -12.96 -3.70 -6.10
CA ASP A 41 -12.84 -4.63 -4.96
C ASP A 41 -11.81 -4.20 -3.89
N GLY A 42 -11.76 -2.90 -3.58
CA GLY A 42 -10.81 -2.34 -2.60
C GLY A 42 -9.40 -2.10 -3.15
N VAL A 43 -9.14 -2.33 -4.43
CA VAL A 43 -7.84 -2.07 -5.07
C VAL A 43 -7.90 -0.79 -5.89
N LEU A 44 -7.15 0.23 -5.47
CA LEU A 44 -6.91 1.45 -6.22
C LEU A 44 -5.69 1.26 -7.13
N THR A 45 -5.93 1.12 -8.44
CA THR A 45 -4.87 1.16 -9.45
C THR A 45 -4.61 2.62 -9.82
N LEU A 46 -3.39 3.09 -9.63
CA LEU A 46 -2.90 4.39 -10.09
C LEU A 46 -2.05 4.21 -11.36
N PRO A 47 -2.01 5.20 -12.26
CA PRO A 47 -1.07 5.19 -13.37
C PRO A 47 0.37 5.22 -12.84
N HIS A 48 1.31 4.66 -13.61
CA HIS A 48 2.73 4.77 -13.29
C HIS A 48 3.11 6.25 -13.15
N PRO A 49 3.87 6.61 -12.11
CA PRO A 49 4.39 7.97 -11.98
C PRO A 49 5.27 8.29 -13.21
N PRO A 50 5.27 9.56 -13.67
CA PRO A 50 6.14 9.98 -14.74
C PRO A 50 7.61 9.68 -14.38
N ARG A 51 8.39 9.30 -15.39
CA ARG A 51 9.82 8.98 -15.20
C ARG A 51 10.62 10.17 -14.69
N ASP A 52 10.16 11.39 -14.98
CA ASP A 52 10.68 12.62 -14.41
C ASP A 52 9.62 13.23 -13.47
N PRO A 53 9.92 13.37 -12.16
CA PRO A 53 9.01 13.98 -11.20
C PRO A 53 8.90 15.51 -11.32
N ARG A 54 9.67 16.17 -12.20
CA ARG A 54 9.69 17.65 -12.35
C ARG A 54 8.81 18.18 -13.48
N GLY A 55 8.50 17.37 -14.50
CA GLY A 55 7.79 17.83 -15.69
C GLY A 55 8.68 18.70 -16.60
#